data_AF-A0A0A9W5Q8-F1
#
_entry.id   AF-A0A0A9W5Q8-F1
#
_cell.length_a   1.000
_cell.length_b   1.000
_cell.length_c   1.000
_cell.angle_alpha   90.00
_cell.angle_beta   90.00
_cell.angle_gamma   90.00
#
_symmetry.space_group_name_H-M   'P 1'
#
loop_
_entity.id
_entity.type
_entity.pdbx_description
1 polymer ?
#
loop_
_entity_poly.entity_id
_entity_poly.type
_entity_poly.pdbx_seq_one_letter_code
_entity_poly.pdbx_strand_id
1 'polypeptide(L)'
;MYELYPYVWEMRAVISTLNSYIKWLGGGTSGHSSDSPAIGNYTWFSKGWKESFMSGEQEPWVFRGGLTADLQRLIPVDGGSDLFVYKVPQVVSSTIYTIREYIDIDKDQITDLSQFTRSSSESSPDHLERLVECILRLNPKLCFVVEEKNEGDDKPHLAGYAIAIANILNHSSAVEEVENDLEPWARDILKCCIAGAKPHHPSIIVSAIHPSVTDQSVSKRLIICLLAALRSNGSCGVFTPVCASNTQQLDSYVKLGFVEMSRDEAGQTAYLGRVF
;
A
#
# COMPACT_ATOMS: atom_id res chain seq x y z
N MET A 1 -17.51 22.79 19.80
CA MET A 1 -16.21 23.49 19.56
C MET A 1 -15.01 22.52 19.58
N TYR A 2 -15.18 21.19 19.48
CA TYR A 2 -14.09 20.20 19.59
C TYR A 2 -13.88 19.33 18.33
N GLU A 3 -14.39 19.74 17.15
CA GLU A 3 -14.26 18.95 15.92
C GLU A 3 -13.12 19.40 14.98
N LEU A 4 -12.49 20.53 15.27
CA LEU A 4 -11.45 21.08 14.38
C LEU A 4 -10.19 20.21 14.35
N TYR A 5 -9.76 19.67 15.50
CA TYR A 5 -8.55 18.85 15.55
C TYR A 5 -8.68 17.54 14.75
N PRO A 6 -9.72 16.70 14.97
CA PRO A 6 -10.00 15.54 14.12
C PRO A 6 -10.02 15.88 12.63
N TYR A 7 -10.71 16.96 12.27
CA TYR A 7 -10.87 17.38 10.89
C TYR A 7 -9.55 17.78 10.23
N VAL A 8 -8.76 18.65 10.89
CA VAL A 8 -7.45 19.09 10.37
C VAL A 8 -6.47 17.93 10.29
N TRP A 9 -6.52 17.02 11.26
CA TRP A 9 -5.66 15.84 11.26
C TRP A 9 -5.99 14.89 10.10
N GLU A 10 -7.28 14.63 9.82
CA GLU A 10 -7.71 13.83 8.68
C GLU A 10 -7.38 14.51 7.34
N MET A 11 -7.58 15.83 7.23
CA MET A 11 -7.18 16.59 6.04
C MET A 11 -5.69 16.48 5.75
N ARG A 12 -4.85 16.65 6.78
CA ARG A 12 -3.39 16.48 6.66
C ARG A 12 -3.06 15.08 6.16
N ALA A 13 -3.71 14.05 6.71
CA ALA A 13 -3.52 12.67 6.31
C ALA A 13 -3.82 12.47 4.81
N VAL A 14 -4.99 12.91 4.33
CA VAL A 14 -5.40 12.77 2.92
C VAL A 14 -4.50 13.57 1.98
N ILE A 15 -4.19 14.83 2.31
CA ILE A 15 -3.32 15.68 1.49
C ILE A 15 -1.92 15.08 1.41
N SER A 16 -1.38 14.56 2.53
CA SER A 16 -0.07 13.91 2.52
C SER A 16 -0.05 12.67 1.63
N THR A 17 -1.09 11.82 1.71
CA THR A 17 -1.22 10.63 0.86
C THR A 17 -1.30 10.99 -0.62
N LEU A 18 -2.12 11.98 -0.97
CA LEU A 18 -2.21 12.51 -2.34
C LEU A 18 -0.86 13.03 -2.83
N ASN A 19 -0.16 13.81 -2.01
CA ASN A 19 1.15 14.35 -2.37
C ASN A 19 2.16 13.23 -2.66
N SER A 20 2.20 12.18 -1.82
CA SER A 20 3.06 11.01 -2.05
C SER A 20 2.70 10.29 -3.35
N TYR A 21 1.42 10.13 -3.64
CA TYR A 21 0.94 9.50 -4.87
C TYR A 21 1.27 10.34 -6.13
N ILE A 22 1.08 11.67 -6.06
CA ILE A 22 1.40 12.59 -7.16
C ILE A 22 2.90 12.60 -7.45
N LYS A 23 3.74 12.58 -6.41
CA LYS A 23 5.20 12.49 -6.57
C LYS A 23 5.60 11.22 -7.32
N TRP A 24 5.02 10.09 -6.92
CA TRP A 24 5.22 8.82 -7.61
C TRP A 24 4.76 8.86 -9.06
N LEU A 25 3.59 9.44 -9.35
CA LEU A 25 3.15 9.66 -10.74
C LEU A 25 4.15 10.51 -11.54
N GLY A 26 4.72 11.55 -10.91
CA GLY A 26 5.74 12.41 -11.50
C GLY A 26 7.06 11.69 -11.83
N GLY A 27 7.33 10.55 -11.19
CA GLY A 27 8.47 9.67 -11.48
C GLY A 27 8.36 8.88 -12.79
N GLY A 28 7.22 8.96 -13.50
CA GLY A 28 7.03 8.27 -14.79
C GLY A 28 6.94 6.75 -14.66
N THR A 29 6.64 6.24 -13.46
CA THR A 29 6.58 4.81 -13.11
C THR A 29 5.23 4.16 -13.45
N SER A 30 4.28 4.92 -14.01
CA SER A 30 3.01 4.36 -14.49
C SER A 30 3.26 3.49 -15.73
N GLY A 31 2.90 2.21 -15.65
CA GLY A 31 2.78 1.36 -16.83
C GLY A 31 1.88 2.00 -17.88
N HIS A 32 2.13 1.70 -19.16
CA HIS A 32 1.35 2.23 -20.28
C HIS A 32 -0.14 2.26 -19.95
N SER A 33 -0.72 3.45 -20.09
CA SER A 33 -2.14 3.74 -19.95
C SER A 33 -2.97 2.58 -20.45
N SER A 34 -3.53 1.79 -19.53
CA SER A 34 -4.47 0.76 -19.91
C SER A 34 -5.66 1.42 -20.60
N ASP A 35 -6.08 0.92 -21.76
CA ASP A 35 -7.28 1.35 -22.50
C ASP A 35 -8.60 1.18 -21.71
N SER A 36 -8.52 0.77 -20.45
CA SER A 36 -9.60 0.81 -19.49
C SER A 36 -9.38 2.00 -18.54
N PRO A 37 -9.88 3.21 -18.87
CA PRO A 37 -10.00 4.24 -17.85
C PRO A 37 -10.87 3.66 -16.74
N ALA A 38 -10.43 3.78 -15.49
CA ALA A 38 -11.14 3.28 -14.32
C ALA A 38 -12.66 3.50 -14.44
N ILE A 39 -13.39 2.44 -14.81
CA ILE A 39 -14.85 2.41 -14.73
C ILE A 39 -15.17 2.04 -13.28
N GLY A 40 -14.87 2.99 -12.40
CA GLY A 40 -15.38 3.09 -11.05
C GLY A 40 -16.49 4.15 -11.03
N ASN A 41 -17.54 3.89 -10.26
CA ASN A 41 -18.77 4.68 -10.22
C ASN A 41 -18.51 6.20 -10.03
N TYR A 42 -18.93 7.00 -11.02
CA TYR A 42 -19.09 8.46 -11.02
C TYR A 42 -17.83 9.30 -10.72
N THR A 43 -17.03 9.57 -11.76
CA THR A 43 -16.07 10.68 -11.77
C THR A 43 -16.77 12.02 -12.12
N TRP A 44 -16.12 13.16 -11.85
CA TRP A 44 -16.53 14.52 -12.24
C TRP A 44 -16.89 14.72 -13.73
N PHE A 45 -16.53 13.77 -14.60
CA PHE A 45 -16.89 13.74 -16.02
C PHE A 45 -18.14 12.92 -16.35
N SER A 46 -18.80 12.34 -15.35
CA SER A 46 -20.04 11.58 -15.56
C SER A 46 -21.18 12.49 -16.06
N LYS A 47 -21.94 12.02 -17.05
CA LYS A 47 -23.11 12.72 -17.59
C LYS A 47 -24.15 12.94 -16.47
N GLY A 48 -24.58 14.19 -16.28
CA GLY A 48 -25.52 14.62 -15.22
C GLY A 48 -24.89 15.44 -14.09
N TRP A 49 -23.54 15.50 -13.99
CA TRP A 49 -22.86 16.24 -12.93
C TRP A 49 -22.83 17.76 -13.15
N LYS A 50 -22.64 18.18 -14.41
CA LYS A 50 -22.52 19.60 -14.80
C LYS A 50 -23.81 20.41 -14.53
N GLU A 51 -24.95 19.74 -14.45
CA GLU A 51 -26.28 20.34 -14.25
C GLU A 51 -26.62 20.55 -12.75
N SER A 52 -25.85 19.97 -11.83
CA SER A 52 -26.09 20.10 -10.38
C SER A 52 -25.35 21.27 -9.72
N PHE A 53 -24.54 22.04 -10.45
CA PHE A 53 -23.69 23.09 -9.88
C PHE A 53 -23.75 24.38 -10.71
N MET A 54 -24.58 25.34 -10.29
CA MET A 54 -24.45 26.73 -10.72
C MET A 54 -23.47 27.44 -9.78
N SER A 55 -22.43 28.06 -10.35
CA SER A 55 -21.43 28.82 -9.60
C SER A 55 -22.11 29.88 -8.73
N GLY A 56 -21.93 29.79 -7.40
CA GLY A 56 -22.37 30.81 -6.44
C GLY A 56 -23.57 30.46 -5.54
N GLU A 57 -24.27 29.33 -5.74
CA GLU A 57 -25.42 28.99 -4.89
C GLU A 57 -25.11 28.06 -3.70
N GLN A 58 -24.01 27.31 -3.75
CA GLN A 58 -23.45 26.52 -2.63
C GLN A 58 -22.04 26.05 -2.97
N GLU A 59 -21.16 25.94 -1.97
CA GLU A 59 -19.84 25.34 -2.17
C GLU A 59 -19.99 23.83 -2.46
N PRO A 60 -19.35 23.27 -3.53
CA PRO A 60 -19.58 21.89 -3.99
C PRO A 60 -19.36 20.79 -2.94
N TRP A 61 -18.55 21.06 -1.91
CA TRP A 61 -18.20 20.11 -0.86
C TRP A 61 -19.30 19.86 0.18
N VAL A 62 -20.32 20.72 0.26
CA VAL A 62 -21.39 20.61 1.26
C VAL A 62 -22.22 19.33 1.10
N PHE A 63 -22.32 18.76 -0.11
CA PHE A 63 -23.24 17.64 -0.43
C PHE A 63 -22.59 16.25 -0.44
N ARG A 64 -21.28 16.14 -0.23
CA ARG A 64 -20.53 14.89 -0.51
C ARG A 64 -19.59 14.44 0.61
N GLY A 65 -19.83 14.91 1.83
CA GLY A 65 -18.99 14.62 3.00
C GLY A 65 -17.86 15.64 3.22
N GLY A 66 -17.94 16.83 2.63
CA GLY A 66 -16.95 17.89 2.82
C GLY A 66 -15.71 17.77 1.93
N LEU A 67 -14.78 18.72 2.09
CA LEU A 67 -13.54 18.81 1.33
C LEU A 67 -12.67 17.54 1.44
N THR A 68 -12.61 16.94 2.63
CA THR A 68 -11.83 15.72 2.87
C THR A 68 -12.31 14.56 1.98
N ALA A 69 -13.62 14.34 1.88
CA ALA A 69 -14.18 13.29 1.05
C ALA A 69 -13.92 13.53 -0.45
N ASP A 70 -13.95 14.78 -0.91
CA ASP A 70 -13.61 15.11 -2.30
C ASP A 70 -12.14 14.87 -2.61
N LEU A 71 -11.23 15.18 -1.68
CA LEU A 71 -9.81 14.87 -1.82
C LEU A 71 -9.56 13.35 -1.85
N GLN A 72 -10.25 12.57 -1.00
CA GLN A 72 -10.12 11.11 -1.00
C GLN A 72 -10.49 10.49 -2.36
N ARG A 73 -11.49 11.03 -3.06
CA ARG A 73 -11.91 10.56 -4.40
C ARG A 73 -10.88 10.77 -5.50
N LEU A 74 -9.88 11.63 -5.27
CA LEU A 74 -8.77 11.82 -6.21
C LEU A 74 -7.77 10.65 -6.17
N ILE A 75 -7.83 9.80 -5.13
CA ILE A 75 -6.97 8.63 -5.00
C ILE A 75 -7.64 7.46 -5.73
N PRO A 76 -6.97 6.82 -6.71
CA PRO A 76 -7.55 5.73 -7.50
C PRO A 76 -7.51 4.40 -6.74
N VAL A 77 -8.36 4.27 -5.72
CA VAL A 77 -8.57 3.02 -4.97
C VAL A 77 -10.07 2.77 -4.91
N ASP A 78 -10.55 1.78 -5.65
CA ASP A 78 -11.94 1.33 -5.58
C ASP A 78 -12.08 0.47 -4.29
N GLY A 79 -13.18 0.57 -3.55
CA GLY A 79 -13.37 -0.28 -2.35
C GLY A 79 -12.38 -0.05 -1.18
N GLY A 80 -11.74 1.12 -1.09
CA GLY A 80 -10.77 1.49 -0.04
C GLY A 80 -11.33 2.20 1.19
N SER A 81 -12.66 2.32 1.34
CA SER A 81 -13.27 3.21 2.35
C SER A 81 -12.87 2.91 3.80
N ASP A 82 -12.63 1.64 4.13
CA ASP A 82 -12.18 1.17 5.45
C ASP A 82 -10.74 1.63 5.78
N LEU A 83 -9.92 1.90 4.77
CA LEU A 83 -8.57 2.46 4.94
C LEU A 83 -8.61 3.94 5.34
N PHE A 84 -9.74 4.63 5.15
CA PHE A 84 -9.94 6.00 5.61
C PHE A 84 -10.59 6.09 7.01
N VAL A 85 -11.02 4.96 7.58
CA VAL A 85 -11.66 4.92 8.91
C VAL A 85 -10.65 4.58 9.98
N TYR A 86 -10.26 5.55 10.80
CA TYR A 86 -9.37 5.33 11.94
C TYR A 86 -9.66 6.32 13.07
N LYS A 87 -9.33 5.93 14.30
CA LYS A 87 -9.53 6.79 15.47
C LYS A 87 -8.42 7.82 15.54
N VAL A 88 -8.82 9.08 15.69
CA VAL A 88 -7.88 10.16 15.95
C VAL A 88 -7.08 9.84 17.22
N PRO A 89 -5.76 10.05 17.24
CA PRO A 89 -4.96 9.90 18.45
C PRO A 89 -5.52 10.75 19.58
N GLN A 90 -5.65 10.15 20.78
CA GLN A 90 -6.12 10.89 21.97
C GLN A 90 -5.06 11.88 22.48
N VAL A 91 -3.78 11.58 22.23
CA VAL A 91 -2.65 12.45 22.57
C VAL A 91 -2.16 13.08 21.27
N VAL A 92 -2.08 14.41 21.27
CA VAL A 92 -1.45 15.15 20.19
C VAL A 92 0.04 14.83 20.18
N SER A 93 0.53 14.28 19.07
CA SER A 93 1.97 14.10 18.84
C SER A 93 2.46 15.10 17.81
N SER A 94 3.68 15.61 18.00
CA SER A 94 4.41 16.40 17.01
C SER A 94 5.17 15.52 15.99
N THR A 95 5.14 14.20 16.15
CA THR A 95 5.75 13.25 15.21
C THR A 95 5.17 13.39 13.81
N ILE A 96 6.05 13.46 12.81
CA ILE A 96 5.68 13.58 11.40
C ILE A 96 6.02 12.29 10.68
N TYR A 97 4.99 11.65 10.13
CA TYR A 97 5.11 10.48 9.25
C TYR A 97 4.97 10.88 7.79
N THR A 98 6.06 10.80 7.03
CA THR A 98 6.10 11.13 5.60
C THR A 98 6.21 9.86 4.77
N ILE A 99 5.30 9.68 3.82
CA ILE A 99 5.37 8.58 2.85
C ILE A 99 6.12 9.08 1.62
N ARG A 100 7.13 8.34 1.17
CA ARG A 100 7.86 8.65 -0.06
C ARG A 100 8.21 7.39 -0.83
N GLU A 101 8.67 7.57 -2.06
CA GLU A 101 9.20 6.49 -2.87
C GLU A 101 10.51 5.95 -2.28
N TYR A 102 10.75 4.67 -2.52
CA TYR A 102 11.99 3.99 -2.18
C TYR A 102 13.20 4.60 -2.92
N ILE A 103 14.33 4.66 -2.22
CA ILE A 103 15.65 4.94 -2.79
C ILE A 103 16.64 3.84 -2.36
N ASP A 104 17.70 3.62 -3.12
CA ASP A 104 18.64 2.50 -2.86
C ASP A 104 19.34 2.54 -1.49
N ILE A 105 19.40 3.71 -0.85
CA ILE A 105 19.93 3.89 0.50
C ILE A 105 19.03 3.22 1.56
N ASP A 106 17.74 3.03 1.27
CA ASP A 106 16.78 2.43 2.20
C ASP A 106 16.90 0.90 2.25
N LYS A 107 17.61 0.27 1.32
CA LYS A 107 17.64 -1.18 1.12
C LYS A 107 18.01 -1.95 2.39
N ASP A 108 19.08 -1.53 3.06
CA ASP A 108 19.59 -2.20 4.25
C ASP A 108 18.59 -2.03 5.41
N GLN A 109 18.07 -0.82 5.61
CA GLN A 109 17.07 -0.53 6.65
C GLN A 109 15.76 -1.29 6.45
N ILE A 110 15.28 -1.44 5.21
CA ILE A 110 14.08 -2.25 4.89
C ILE A 110 14.33 -3.72 5.21
N THR A 111 15.51 -4.23 4.85
CA THR A 111 15.89 -5.62 5.10
C THR A 111 15.94 -5.88 6.60
N ASP A 112 16.59 -5.02 7.37
CA ASP A 112 16.65 -5.10 8.83
C ASP A 112 15.26 -5.03 9.46
N LEU A 113 14.41 -4.09 9.03
CA LEU A 113 13.05 -3.95 9.53
C LEU A 113 12.17 -5.16 9.21
N SER A 114 12.36 -5.76 8.03
CA SER A 114 11.64 -6.97 7.61
C SER A 114 12.00 -8.17 8.49
N GLN A 115 13.30 -8.33 8.79
CA GLN A 115 13.79 -9.39 9.68
C GLN A 115 13.31 -9.16 11.11
N PHE A 116 13.38 -7.92 11.59
CA PHE A 116 12.91 -7.55 12.93
C PHE A 116 11.41 -7.83 13.13
N THR A 117 10.58 -7.50 12.14
CA THR A 117 9.13 -7.74 12.23
C THR A 117 8.80 -9.24 12.17
N ARG A 118 9.70 -10.06 11.61
CA ARG A 118 9.51 -11.50 11.41
C ARG A 118 10.13 -12.38 12.50
N SER A 119 11.15 -11.91 13.21
CA SER A 119 11.87 -12.66 14.25
C SER A 119 10.99 -13.07 15.44
N SER A 120 9.78 -12.53 15.56
CA SER A 120 8.73 -13.02 16.46
C SER A 120 8.22 -14.42 16.11
N SER A 121 8.50 -14.97 14.92
CA SER A 121 8.12 -16.33 14.51
C SER A 121 9.34 -17.24 14.36
N GLU A 122 9.49 -18.23 15.25
CA GLU A 122 10.62 -19.18 15.26
C GLU A 122 10.63 -20.18 14.09
N SER A 123 9.58 -20.23 13.26
CA SER A 123 9.38 -21.25 12.22
C SER A 123 8.88 -20.69 10.89
N SER A 124 9.36 -19.52 10.49
CA SER A 124 8.93 -18.92 9.23
C SER A 124 9.62 -19.62 8.04
N PRO A 125 8.88 -20.04 7.01
CA PRO A 125 9.46 -20.77 5.88
C PRO A 125 10.47 -19.90 5.10
N ASP A 126 11.49 -20.57 4.55
CA ASP A 126 12.65 -19.97 3.87
C ASP A 126 12.22 -19.01 2.75
N HIS A 127 11.16 -19.35 2.00
CA HIS A 127 10.70 -18.53 0.88
C HIS A 127 10.12 -17.18 1.31
N LEU A 128 9.63 -17.08 2.55
CA LEU A 128 9.16 -15.81 3.12
C LEU A 128 10.31 -14.98 3.68
N GLU A 129 11.50 -15.56 3.88
CA GLU A 129 12.64 -14.88 4.53
C GLU A 129 13.22 -13.81 3.65
N ARG A 130 13.41 -14.20 2.40
CA ARG A 130 14.06 -13.37 1.40
C ARG A 130 13.05 -12.81 0.41
N LEU A 131 11.76 -12.86 0.74
CA LEU A 131 10.71 -12.37 -0.14
C LEU A 131 10.85 -10.87 -0.40
N VAL A 132 11.10 -10.07 0.65
CA VAL A 132 11.31 -8.62 0.52
C VAL A 132 12.55 -8.32 -0.32
N GLU A 133 13.64 -9.02 -0.06
CA GLU A 133 14.89 -8.91 -0.84
C GLU A 133 14.66 -9.25 -2.32
N CYS A 134 13.92 -10.34 -2.58
CA CYS A 134 13.56 -10.78 -3.92
C CYS A 134 12.73 -9.72 -4.65
N ILE A 135 11.70 -9.16 -4.00
CA ILE A 135 10.83 -8.16 -4.61
C ILE A 135 11.60 -6.87 -4.90
N LEU A 136 12.46 -6.40 -3.98
CA LEU A 136 13.30 -5.22 -4.18
C LEU A 136 14.21 -5.35 -5.40
N ARG A 137 14.74 -6.56 -5.66
CA ARG A 137 15.57 -6.82 -6.83
C ARG A 137 14.77 -6.86 -8.13
N LEU A 138 13.53 -7.34 -8.09
CA LEU A 138 12.66 -7.49 -9.25
C LEU A 138 12.03 -6.16 -9.70
N ASN A 139 11.40 -5.43 -8.78
CA ASN A 139 10.68 -4.22 -9.10
C ASN A 139 10.65 -3.21 -7.93
N PRO A 140 11.69 -2.38 -7.78
CA PRO A 140 11.72 -1.36 -6.73
C PRO A 140 10.75 -0.19 -6.99
N LYS A 141 10.16 -0.07 -8.20
CA LYS A 141 9.31 1.08 -8.59
C LYS A 141 7.98 1.14 -7.85
N LEU A 142 7.50 0.01 -7.34
CA LEU A 142 6.28 -0.11 -6.56
C LEU A 142 6.63 -0.30 -5.08
N CYS A 143 7.57 0.49 -4.58
CA CYS A 143 7.98 0.48 -3.19
C CYS A 143 7.84 1.89 -2.58
N PHE A 144 7.07 1.96 -1.50
CA PHE A 144 6.93 3.16 -0.68
C PHE A 144 7.52 2.89 0.70
N VAL A 145 8.11 3.93 1.27
CA VAL A 145 8.67 3.92 2.61
C VAL A 145 8.01 5.00 3.48
N VAL A 146 7.98 4.76 4.78
CA VAL A 146 7.51 5.70 5.79
C VAL A 146 8.71 6.20 6.57
N GLU A 147 8.91 7.49 6.52
CA GLU A 147 9.87 8.21 7.37
C GLU A 147 9.16 8.79 8.59
N GLU A 148 9.71 8.53 9.75
CA GLU A 148 9.30 9.12 11.02
C GLU A 148 10.32 10.17 11.44
N LYS A 149 9.83 11.33 11.86
CA LYS A 149 10.64 12.44 12.36
C LYS A 149 10.00 13.02 13.61
N ASN A 150 10.71 12.96 14.73
CA ASN A 150 10.28 13.59 15.98
C ASN A 150 10.88 14.99 16.16
N GLU A 151 10.31 15.76 17.09
CA GLU A 151 10.89 17.04 17.52
C GLU A 151 12.24 16.79 18.20
N GLY A 152 13.33 17.20 17.54
CA GLY A 152 14.70 17.01 18.02
C GLY A 152 15.54 16.07 17.16
N ASP A 153 14.94 15.33 16.24
CA ASP A 153 15.68 14.46 15.32
C ASP A 153 16.33 15.28 14.20
N ASP A 154 17.65 15.14 14.06
CA ASP A 154 18.41 15.75 12.96
C ASP A 154 18.02 15.17 11.59
N LYS A 155 17.67 13.87 11.56
CA LYS A 155 17.31 13.14 10.35
C LYS A 155 16.09 12.25 10.59
N PRO A 156 15.21 12.08 9.58
CA PRO A 156 14.15 11.10 9.67
C PRO A 156 14.74 9.68 9.74
N HIS A 157 14.03 8.79 10.43
CA HIS A 157 14.34 7.37 10.48
C HIS A 157 13.28 6.57 9.73
N LEU A 158 13.66 5.41 9.19
CA LEU A 158 12.72 4.54 8.51
C LEU A 158 11.81 3.86 9.55
N ALA A 159 10.50 4.05 9.43
CA ALA A 159 9.50 3.51 10.33
C ALA A 159 8.60 2.45 9.66
N GLY A 160 8.70 2.26 8.35
CA GLY A 160 7.87 1.29 7.65
C GLY A 160 8.12 1.24 6.16
N TYR A 161 7.65 0.18 5.51
CA TYR A 161 7.69 0.02 4.06
C TYR A 161 6.48 -0.75 3.56
N ALA A 162 6.14 -0.53 2.29
CA ALA A 162 5.21 -1.35 1.55
C ALA A 162 5.71 -1.49 0.11
N ILE A 163 5.83 -2.72 -0.34
CA ILE A 163 6.37 -3.07 -1.65
C ILE A 163 5.43 -4.03 -2.38
N ALA A 164 5.36 -3.91 -3.70
CA ALA A 164 4.54 -4.79 -4.52
C ALA A 164 5.20 -5.18 -5.85
N ILE A 165 4.73 -6.29 -6.42
CA ILE A 165 4.92 -6.64 -7.83
C ILE A 165 3.54 -6.67 -8.48
N ALA A 166 3.35 -5.82 -9.50
CA ALA A 166 2.11 -5.78 -10.25
C ALA A 166 1.97 -6.99 -11.19
N ASN A 167 0.78 -7.58 -11.23
CA ASN A 167 0.36 -8.56 -12.24
C ASN A 167 1.33 -9.74 -12.44
N ILE A 168 1.65 -10.43 -11.36
CA ILE A 168 2.49 -11.64 -11.36
C ILE A 168 1.88 -12.80 -12.17
N LEU A 169 0.61 -12.73 -12.59
CA LEU A 169 0.03 -13.75 -13.47
C LEU A 169 0.24 -13.43 -14.97
N ASN A 170 0.26 -12.14 -15.32
CA ASN A 170 0.34 -11.69 -16.71
C ASN A 170 1.80 -11.40 -17.11
N HIS A 171 2.74 -12.19 -16.59
CA HIS A 171 4.17 -12.05 -16.84
C HIS A 171 4.44 -11.65 -18.30
N SER A 172 4.77 -10.37 -18.49
CA SER A 172 5.22 -9.90 -19.79
C SER A 172 6.68 -10.29 -19.95
N SER A 173 7.11 -10.46 -21.19
CA SER A 173 8.45 -10.80 -21.64
C SER A 173 9.59 -9.96 -21.03
N ALA A 174 9.29 -8.81 -20.40
CA ALA A 174 10.27 -7.96 -19.72
C ALA A 174 10.77 -8.53 -18.38
N VAL A 175 10.00 -9.40 -17.70
CA VAL A 175 10.43 -10.05 -16.45
C VAL A 175 11.16 -11.36 -16.73
N GLU A 176 10.92 -12.01 -17.87
CA GLU A 176 11.63 -13.23 -18.28
C GLU A 176 13.15 -12.97 -18.44
N GLU A 177 13.55 -11.81 -18.96
CA GLU A 177 14.96 -11.41 -19.03
C GLU A 177 15.57 -11.24 -17.63
N VAL A 178 14.83 -10.63 -16.70
CA VAL A 178 15.27 -10.47 -15.30
C VAL A 178 15.27 -11.84 -14.58
N GLU A 179 14.32 -12.72 -14.88
CA GLU A 179 14.22 -14.07 -14.33
C GLU A 179 15.39 -14.95 -14.74
N ASN A 180 15.90 -14.78 -15.96
CA ASN A 180 17.10 -15.47 -16.44
C ASN A 180 18.39 -15.04 -15.72
N ASP A 181 18.41 -13.85 -15.12
CA ASP A 181 19.53 -13.34 -14.31
C ASP A 181 19.32 -13.53 -12.79
N LEU A 182 18.18 -14.09 -12.36
CA LEU A 182 17.91 -14.37 -10.95
C LEU A 182 18.69 -15.59 -10.45
N GLU A 183 19.13 -15.48 -9.20
CA GLU A 183 19.67 -16.61 -8.45
C GLU A 183 18.60 -17.72 -8.26
N PRO A 184 19.00 -18.99 -8.14
CA PRO A 184 18.07 -20.12 -8.01
C PRO A 184 17.05 -19.94 -6.87
N TRP A 185 17.52 -19.49 -5.72
CA TRP A 185 16.66 -19.26 -4.55
C TRP A 185 15.58 -18.20 -4.82
N ALA A 186 15.88 -17.16 -5.59
CA ALA A 186 14.93 -16.09 -5.88
C ALA A 186 13.86 -16.53 -6.89
N ARG A 187 14.24 -17.39 -7.84
CA ARG A 187 13.29 -18.04 -8.76
C ARG A 187 12.31 -18.94 -8.01
N ASP A 188 12.80 -19.69 -7.03
CA ASP A 188 11.94 -20.60 -6.26
C ASP A 188 10.92 -19.82 -5.42
N ILE A 189 11.33 -18.69 -4.83
CA ILE A 189 10.41 -17.76 -4.15
C ILE A 189 9.36 -17.21 -5.11
N LEU A 190 9.79 -16.76 -6.28
CA LEU A 190 8.89 -16.21 -7.30
C LEU A 190 7.86 -17.25 -7.75
N LYS A 191 8.29 -18.49 -8.01
CA LYS A 191 7.39 -19.61 -8.34
C LYS A 191 6.37 -19.89 -7.24
N CYS A 192 6.79 -19.87 -5.98
CA CYS A 192 5.88 -20.02 -4.84
C CYS A 192 4.86 -18.88 -4.76
N CYS A 193 5.26 -17.65 -5.12
CA CYS A 193 4.36 -16.50 -5.18
C CYS A 193 3.36 -16.63 -6.33
N ILE A 194 3.81 -17.04 -7.52
CA ILE A 194 2.95 -17.28 -8.70
C ILE A 194 1.90 -18.34 -8.38
N ALA A 195 2.27 -19.42 -7.68
CA ALA A 195 1.33 -20.47 -7.28
C ALA A 195 0.20 -19.96 -6.36
N GLY A 196 0.49 -18.95 -5.53
CA GLY A 196 -0.47 -18.30 -4.65
C GLY A 196 -1.40 -17.30 -5.35
N ALA A 197 -1.01 -16.79 -6.51
CA ALA A 197 -1.75 -15.75 -7.23
C ALA A 197 -3.08 -16.27 -7.79
N LYS A 198 -4.09 -15.39 -7.81
CA LYS A 198 -5.44 -15.70 -8.33
C LYS A 198 -5.89 -14.61 -9.32
N PRO A 199 -6.86 -14.88 -10.22
CA PRO A 199 -7.31 -13.89 -11.21
C PRO A 199 -7.78 -12.55 -10.61
N HIS A 200 -8.43 -12.58 -9.45
CA HIS A 200 -8.88 -11.37 -8.74
C HIS A 200 -7.83 -10.78 -7.78
N HIS A 201 -6.69 -11.44 -7.63
CA HIS A 201 -5.57 -10.99 -6.81
C HIS A 201 -4.25 -11.23 -7.57
N PRO A 202 -4.03 -10.53 -8.69
CA PRO A 202 -2.91 -10.80 -9.57
C PRO A 202 -1.58 -10.17 -9.10
N SER A 203 -1.57 -9.31 -8.09
CA SER A 203 -0.36 -8.63 -7.60
C SER A 203 0.04 -9.11 -6.22
N ILE A 204 1.34 -9.19 -5.94
CA ILE A 204 1.84 -9.48 -4.59
C ILE A 204 2.15 -8.17 -3.85
N ILE A 205 1.82 -8.11 -2.56
CA ILE A 205 2.14 -7.00 -1.67
C ILE A 205 2.82 -7.52 -0.40
N VAL A 206 3.84 -6.82 0.08
CA VAL A 206 4.47 -7.05 1.38
C VAL A 206 4.65 -5.71 2.07
N SER A 207 4.29 -5.62 3.34
CA SER A 207 4.35 -4.37 4.10
C SER A 207 4.63 -4.65 5.56
N ALA A 208 5.42 -3.79 6.19
CA ALA A 208 5.65 -3.80 7.62
C ALA A 208 5.76 -2.35 8.13
N ILE A 209 5.28 -2.15 9.36
CA ILE A 209 5.45 -0.91 10.11
C ILE A 209 6.16 -1.26 11.41
N HIS A 210 7.14 -0.46 11.79
CA HIS A 210 7.89 -0.64 13.03
C HIS A 210 6.95 -0.51 14.25
N PRO A 211 7.05 -1.39 15.26
CA PRO A 211 6.14 -1.40 16.41
C PRO A 211 6.11 -0.11 17.25
N SER A 212 7.10 0.78 17.12
CA SER A 212 7.07 2.09 17.78
C SER A 212 5.98 3.02 17.24
N VAL A 213 5.52 2.79 16.01
CA VAL A 213 4.49 3.62 15.37
C VAL A 213 3.13 3.28 15.96
N THR A 214 2.61 4.19 16.78
CA THR A 214 1.29 4.03 17.42
C THR A 214 0.14 4.58 16.59
N ASP A 215 0.45 5.43 15.61
CA ASP A 215 -0.54 6.05 14.73
C ASP A 215 -1.02 5.06 13.65
N GLN A 216 -2.24 4.56 13.83
CA GLN A 216 -2.89 3.60 12.93
C GLN A 216 -3.16 4.17 11.53
N SER A 217 -3.18 5.50 11.35
CA SER A 217 -3.36 6.10 10.03
C SER A 217 -2.16 5.84 9.11
N VAL A 218 -0.97 5.65 9.68
CA VAL A 218 0.28 5.53 8.92
C VAL A 218 0.27 4.30 8.02
N SER A 219 -0.05 3.12 8.59
CA SER A 219 -0.14 1.87 7.85
C SER A 219 -1.21 1.94 6.76
N LYS A 220 -2.38 2.50 7.09
CA LYS A 220 -3.49 2.65 6.13
C LYS A 220 -3.12 3.58 4.98
N ARG A 221 -2.54 4.75 5.26
CA ARG A 221 -2.08 5.70 4.24
C ARG A 221 -1.02 5.09 3.33
N LEU A 222 -0.08 4.33 3.89
CA LEU A 222 0.96 3.63 3.14
C LEU A 222 0.35 2.62 2.17
N ILE A 223 -0.59 1.79 2.65
CA ILE A 223 -1.32 0.85 1.80
C ILE A 223 -2.12 1.59 0.71
N ILE A 224 -2.83 2.66 1.06
CA ILE A 224 -3.58 3.47 0.08
C ILE A 224 -2.66 3.96 -1.06
N CYS A 225 -1.48 4.50 -0.75
CA CYS A 225 -0.52 4.94 -1.76
C CYS A 225 -0.10 3.80 -2.69
N LEU A 226 0.19 2.62 -2.13
CA LEU A 226 0.62 1.47 -2.91
C LEU A 226 -0.51 0.87 -3.76
N LEU A 227 -1.73 0.77 -3.22
CA LEU A 227 -2.90 0.30 -3.97
C LEU A 227 -3.23 1.25 -5.12
N ALA A 228 -3.15 2.57 -4.90
CA ALA A 228 -3.31 3.57 -5.95
C ALA A 228 -2.27 3.41 -7.06
N ALA A 229 -1.00 3.18 -6.70
CA ALA A 229 0.07 2.91 -7.65
C ALA A 229 -0.17 1.62 -8.45
N LEU A 230 -0.63 0.55 -7.78
CA LEU A 230 -0.97 -0.72 -8.42
C LEU A 230 -2.16 -0.60 -9.36
N ARG A 231 -3.17 0.18 -8.98
CA ARG A 231 -4.34 0.46 -9.81
C ARG A 231 -3.94 1.17 -11.10
N SER A 232 -3.04 2.14 -11.00
CA SER A 232 -2.45 2.84 -12.15
C SER A 232 -1.56 1.96 -13.02
N ASN A 233 -1.12 0.80 -12.51
CA ASN A 233 -0.45 -0.25 -13.27
C ASN A 233 -1.41 -1.35 -13.76
N GLY A 234 -2.73 -1.11 -13.73
CA GLY A 234 -3.75 -2.00 -14.26
C GLY A 234 -4.06 -3.21 -13.37
N SER A 235 -3.65 -3.20 -12.10
CA SER A 235 -4.04 -4.25 -11.16
C SER A 235 -5.43 -3.99 -10.55
N CYS A 236 -6.13 -5.07 -10.22
CA CYS A 236 -7.45 -5.04 -9.58
C CYS A 236 -7.46 -5.66 -8.17
N GLY A 237 -6.32 -6.18 -7.70
CA GLY A 237 -6.26 -6.87 -6.42
C GLY A 237 -4.86 -7.33 -6.08
N VAL A 238 -4.65 -7.54 -4.78
CA VAL A 238 -3.37 -7.94 -4.20
C VAL A 238 -3.54 -9.15 -3.30
N PHE A 239 -2.49 -9.96 -3.21
CA PHE A 239 -2.36 -10.98 -2.19
C PHE A 239 -1.00 -10.86 -1.48
N THR A 240 -0.92 -11.41 -0.28
CA THR A 240 0.30 -11.46 0.51
C THR A 240 0.44 -12.82 1.18
N PRO A 241 1.60 -13.49 1.04
CA PRO A 241 1.87 -14.71 1.76
C PRO A 241 2.42 -14.38 3.15
N VAL A 242 1.79 -14.94 4.19
CA VAL A 242 2.14 -14.72 5.60
C VAL A 242 2.34 -16.06 6.28
N CYS A 243 3.30 -16.14 7.20
CA CYS A 243 3.50 -17.34 7.98
C CYS A 243 2.28 -17.57 8.89
N ALA A 244 1.67 -18.76 8.82
CA ALA A 244 0.45 -19.09 9.55
C ALA A 244 0.62 -19.06 11.08
N SER A 245 1.85 -19.22 11.59
CA SER A 245 2.16 -19.10 13.01
C SER A 245 2.34 -17.64 13.46
N ASN A 246 2.55 -16.69 12.54
CA ASN A 246 2.71 -15.27 12.86
C ASN A 246 1.35 -14.56 12.96
N THR A 247 0.69 -14.74 14.10
CA THR A 247 -0.63 -14.13 14.37
C THR A 247 -0.62 -12.61 14.35
N GLN A 248 0.48 -11.98 14.80
CA GLN A 248 0.62 -10.52 14.81
C GLN A 248 0.59 -9.93 13.39
N GLN A 249 1.29 -10.56 12.44
CA GLN A 249 1.29 -10.13 11.05
C GLN A 249 -0.06 -10.39 10.39
N LEU A 250 -0.69 -11.53 10.65
CA LEU A 250 -2.05 -11.84 10.18
C LEU A 250 -3.05 -10.78 10.65
N ASP A 251 -3.08 -10.48 11.95
CA ASP A 251 -3.97 -9.47 12.55
C ASP A 251 -3.74 -8.08 11.96
N SER A 252 -2.48 -7.75 11.64
CA SER A 252 -2.13 -6.47 11.03
C SER A 252 -2.73 -6.34 9.63
N TYR A 253 -2.65 -7.39 8.81
CA TYR A 253 -3.27 -7.40 7.48
C TYR A 253 -4.81 -7.44 7.52
N VAL A 254 -5.39 -8.17 8.47
CA VAL A 254 -6.85 -8.16 8.68
C VAL A 254 -7.36 -6.76 9.02
N LYS A 255 -6.64 -6.00 9.86
CA LYS A 255 -6.95 -4.58 10.15
C LYS A 255 -6.84 -3.65 8.93
N LEU A 256 -6.06 -4.07 7.93
CA LEU A 256 -5.93 -3.42 6.62
C LEU A 256 -6.93 -3.98 5.59
N GLY A 257 -7.93 -4.76 6.03
CA GLY A 257 -9.01 -5.26 5.19
C GLY A 257 -8.65 -6.44 4.29
N PHE A 258 -7.54 -7.13 4.57
CA PHE A 258 -7.20 -8.37 3.88
C PHE A 258 -7.98 -9.55 4.47
N VAL A 259 -8.35 -10.50 3.60
CA VAL A 259 -9.10 -11.70 3.95
C VAL A 259 -8.29 -12.93 3.56
N GLU A 260 -8.32 -13.98 4.39
CA GLU A 260 -7.66 -15.24 4.06
C GLU A 260 -8.35 -15.92 2.86
N MET A 261 -7.56 -16.26 1.84
CA MET A 261 -8.03 -16.88 0.60
C MET A 261 -7.74 -18.37 0.56
N SER A 262 -6.53 -18.75 0.95
CA SER A 262 -6.04 -20.13 0.88
C SER A 262 -4.83 -20.31 1.79
N ARG A 263 -4.46 -21.57 2.04
CA ARG A 263 -3.18 -21.96 2.67
C ARG A 263 -2.40 -22.85 1.71
N ASP A 264 -1.09 -22.92 1.90
CA ASP A 264 -0.25 -23.91 1.23
C ASP A 264 -0.58 -25.34 1.69
N GLU A 265 -0.08 -26.35 0.97
CA GLU A 265 -0.35 -27.77 1.25
C GLU A 265 0.14 -28.18 2.65
N ALA A 266 1.23 -27.57 3.12
CA ALA A 266 1.81 -27.80 4.44
C ALA A 266 1.10 -27.04 5.58
N GLY A 267 0.18 -26.13 5.25
CA GLY A 267 -0.51 -25.24 6.20
C GLY A 267 0.38 -24.20 6.89
N GLN A 268 1.62 -24.03 6.45
CA GLN A 268 2.62 -23.12 7.03
C GLN A 268 2.50 -21.69 6.50
N THR A 269 1.99 -21.52 5.28
CA THR A 269 1.81 -20.23 4.62
C THR A 269 0.33 -19.98 4.40
N ALA A 270 -0.20 -18.89 4.95
CA ALA A 270 -1.52 -18.37 4.65
C ALA A 270 -1.41 -17.28 3.58
N TYR A 271 -2.28 -17.34 2.58
CA TYR A 271 -2.39 -16.32 1.54
C TYR A 271 -3.59 -15.44 1.86
N LEU A 272 -3.33 -14.18 2.18
CA LEU A 272 -4.36 -13.16 2.39
C LEU A 272 -4.52 -12.32 1.13
N GLY A 273 -5.71 -11.85 0.82
CA GLY A 273 -5.96 -10.99 -0.34
C GLY A 273 -6.95 -9.88 -0.10
N ARG A 274 -6.86 -8.88 -0.96
CA ARG A 274 -7.73 -7.71 -1.00
C ARG A 274 -7.92 -7.24 -2.44
N VAL A 275 -9.17 -6.96 -2.81
CA VAL A 275 -9.55 -6.31 -4.08
C VAL A 275 -9.63 -4.80 -3.85
N PHE A 276 -9.28 -4.01 -4.87
CA PHE A 276 -9.32 -2.55 -4.84
C PHE A 276 -9.41 -1.92 -6.24
#